data_AF-A0A4Q0VYZ3-F1
#
_entry.id   AF-A0A4Q0VYZ3-F1
#
_cell.length_a   1.000
_cell.length_b   1.000
_cell.length_c   1.000
_cell.angle_alpha   90.00
_cell.angle_beta   90.00
_cell.angle_gamma   90.00
#
_symmetry.space_group_name_H-M   'P 1'
#
loop_
_entity.id
_entity.type
_entity.pdbx_description
1 polymer ?
#
loop_
_entity_poly.entity_id
_entity_poly.type
_entity_poly.pdbx_seq_one_letter_code
_entity_poly.pdbx_strand_id
1 'polypeptide(L)'
;MKKLFTCIMAFLMIPMGSALASSTTTVQDSVIQTGMKYLGAPYQFGAAVGDTTRFDCSSFSAQIFAENGIILPRVSRDQARVGVAVSRTQLQKGDLVFYDTNFDGQINHLGVYIQPGQMIHASSSIGVSITDPFSSYWNSRFVTARRVIPEQQVTIARQAQDGVYTVRSGDSLSVIARDFGVTVTQIRQWNNLTSDVIQIGQRLFVTERTVVTTQVQPTNTTIHTVRSGDTLWSISRQYDVTIDQLMTWNTLSNSVIHIGQSLLVSQPQNTQTYVVKSGDSLWRIATNHNVTVDRLMALNNLQSSVIHVGQVLRVS
;
A
#
# COMPACT_ATOMS: atom_id res chain seq x y z
N MET A 1 10.70 -73.85 19.02
CA MET A 1 10.69 -72.70 19.95
C MET A 1 12.01 -71.97 19.76
N LYS A 2 12.17 -70.72 19.35
CA LYS A 2 11.33 -69.54 19.07
C LYS A 2 12.06 -68.77 17.94
N LYS A 3 11.35 -68.23 16.95
CA LYS A 3 11.93 -67.29 15.97
C LYS A 3 12.05 -65.92 16.66
N LEU A 4 13.25 -65.34 16.71
CA LEU A 4 13.48 -63.99 17.21
C LEU A 4 13.80 -63.09 16.01
N PHE A 5 12.81 -62.33 15.57
CA PHE A 5 12.99 -61.22 14.63
C PHE A 5 13.29 -59.97 15.46
N THR A 6 14.53 -59.51 15.43
CA THR A 6 14.92 -58.24 16.04
C THR A 6 14.61 -57.12 15.05
N CYS A 7 13.52 -56.41 15.28
CA CYS A 7 13.12 -55.25 14.49
C CYS A 7 13.88 -54.01 15.00
N ILE A 8 14.90 -53.57 14.28
CA ILE A 8 15.59 -52.30 14.54
C ILE A 8 14.67 -51.17 14.05
N MET A 9 13.94 -50.55 14.98
CA MET A 9 13.16 -49.34 14.70
C MET A 9 14.11 -48.14 14.78
N ALA A 10 14.59 -47.68 13.63
CA ALA A 10 15.28 -46.40 13.52
C ALA A 10 14.23 -45.27 13.61
N PHE A 11 14.11 -44.65 14.79
CA PHE A 11 13.28 -43.47 14.98
C PHE A 11 14.02 -42.27 14.40
N LEU A 12 13.63 -41.85 13.19
CA LEU A 12 14.15 -40.63 12.55
C LEU A 12 13.59 -39.42 13.32
N MET A 13 14.39 -38.86 14.24
CA MET A 13 14.12 -37.57 14.87
C MET A 13 14.24 -36.48 13.80
N ILE A 14 13.11 -36.05 13.24
CA ILE A 14 13.06 -34.84 12.41
C ILE A 14 13.12 -33.66 13.38
N PRO A 15 14.12 -32.76 13.30
CA PRO A 15 14.09 -31.54 14.09
C PRO A 15 12.94 -30.68 13.55
N MET A 16 11.88 -30.51 14.34
CA MET A 16 10.92 -29.42 14.13
C MET A 16 11.69 -28.12 14.35
N GLY A 17 12.16 -27.52 13.25
CA GLY A 17 12.63 -26.15 13.25
C GLY A 17 11.47 -25.25 13.63
N SER A 18 11.49 -24.75 14.86
CA SER A 18 10.62 -23.67 15.30
C SER A 18 10.92 -22.44 14.45
N ALA A 19 10.13 -22.21 13.41
CA ALA A 19 10.13 -20.95 12.70
C ALA A 19 9.65 -19.88 13.68
N LEU A 20 10.57 -19.01 14.12
CA LEU A 20 10.23 -17.79 14.84
C LEU A 20 9.39 -16.94 13.88
N ALA A 21 8.08 -16.93 14.06
CA ALA A 21 7.20 -16.00 13.37
C ALA A 21 7.59 -14.59 13.80
N SER A 22 8.22 -13.83 12.90
CA SER A 22 8.48 -12.41 13.10
C SER A 22 7.13 -11.69 13.10
N SER A 23 6.60 -11.35 14.28
CA SER A 23 5.35 -10.63 14.43
C SER A 23 5.51 -9.23 13.85
N THR A 24 4.92 -8.96 12.70
CA THR A 24 4.93 -7.63 12.09
C THR A 24 4.07 -6.70 12.95
N THR A 25 4.67 -5.67 13.54
CA THR A 25 3.95 -4.65 14.32
C THR A 25 2.97 -3.89 13.42
N THR A 26 1.69 -3.84 13.80
CA THR A 26 0.67 -3.07 13.06
C THR A 26 0.77 -1.57 13.38
N VAL A 27 0.22 -0.70 12.52
CA VAL A 27 0.17 0.75 12.81
C VAL A 27 -0.60 1.04 14.11
N GLN A 28 -1.65 0.27 14.39
CA GLN A 28 -2.38 0.30 15.66
C GLN A 28 -1.45 0.02 16.82
N ASP A 29 -0.63 -1.05 16.74
CA ASP A 29 0.33 -1.38 17.79
C ASP A 29 1.39 -0.29 17.95
N SER A 30 1.89 0.29 16.87
CA SER A 30 2.86 1.38 16.91
C SER A 30 2.29 2.67 17.52
N VAL A 31 1.04 3.04 17.22
CA VAL A 31 0.36 4.19 17.84
C VAL A 31 0.21 3.99 19.34
N ILE A 32 -0.28 2.81 19.76
CA ILE A 32 -0.41 2.51 21.18
C ILE A 32 0.96 2.49 21.86
N GLN A 33 1.97 1.85 21.26
CA GLN A 33 3.33 1.79 21.80
C GLN A 33 3.96 3.19 21.94
N THR A 34 3.75 4.08 20.97
CA THR A 34 4.17 5.48 21.09
C THR A 34 3.44 6.18 22.24
N GLY A 35 2.14 5.98 22.39
CA GLY A 35 1.40 6.52 23.55
C GLY A 35 1.94 6.04 24.89
N MET A 36 2.33 4.76 25.00
CA MET A 36 2.89 4.20 26.22
C MET A 36 4.20 4.88 26.66
N LYS A 37 4.98 5.44 25.73
CA LYS A 37 6.21 6.19 26.05
C LYS A 37 5.94 7.42 26.92
N TYR A 38 4.72 7.95 26.86
CA TYR A 38 4.33 9.18 27.55
C TYR A 38 3.51 8.95 28.82
N LEU A 39 3.36 7.71 29.29
CA LEU A 39 2.65 7.44 30.54
C LEU A 39 3.20 8.28 31.69
N GLY A 40 2.30 8.95 32.40
CA GLY A 40 2.63 9.86 33.50
C GLY A 40 2.97 11.29 33.08
N ALA A 41 3.05 11.61 31.79
CA ALA A 41 3.25 12.99 31.35
C ALA A 41 2.10 13.89 31.85
N PRO A 42 2.39 15.06 32.45
CA PRO A 42 1.39 15.91 33.07
C PRO A 42 0.41 16.50 32.06
N TYR A 43 -0.80 16.80 32.53
CA TYR A 43 -1.80 17.47 31.71
C TYR A 43 -1.60 18.98 31.69
N GLN A 44 -1.70 19.58 30.51
CA GLN A 44 -1.79 21.03 30.34
C GLN A 44 -2.78 21.34 29.21
N PHE A 45 -3.86 22.04 29.55
CA PHE A 45 -4.83 22.52 28.57
C PHE A 45 -4.15 23.41 27.52
N GLY A 46 -4.38 23.13 26.24
CA GLY A 46 -3.82 23.91 25.14
C GLY A 46 -2.36 23.61 24.81
N ALA A 47 -1.75 22.54 25.36
CA ALA A 47 -0.36 22.18 25.07
C ALA A 47 -0.08 22.08 23.55
N ALA A 48 1.07 22.57 23.08
CA ALA A 48 1.38 22.53 21.65
C ALA A 48 1.56 21.08 21.16
N VAL A 49 1.22 20.81 19.89
CA VAL A 49 1.67 19.55 19.25
C VAL A 49 3.18 19.65 19.06
N GLY A 50 3.92 18.60 19.42
CA GLY A 50 5.37 18.59 19.49
C GLY A 50 5.96 18.86 20.89
N ASP A 51 5.18 19.38 21.84
CA ASP A 51 5.61 19.45 23.25
C ASP A 51 5.31 18.11 23.92
N THR A 52 6.36 17.29 24.10
CA THR A 52 6.23 15.95 24.70
C THR A 52 6.37 15.94 26.21
N THR A 53 6.59 17.10 26.84
CA THR A 53 6.74 17.23 28.30
C THR A 53 5.40 17.36 29.03
N ARG A 54 4.34 17.72 28.32
CA ARG A 54 2.97 17.85 28.82
C ARG A 54 1.97 17.76 27.68
N PHE A 55 0.75 17.35 27.98
CA PHE A 55 -0.27 17.17 26.95
C PHE A 55 -1.65 17.66 27.39
N ASP A 56 -2.48 18.08 26.43
CA ASP A 56 -3.92 17.87 26.57
C ASP A 56 -4.35 16.65 25.75
N CYS A 57 -5.64 16.27 25.86
CA CYS A 57 -6.16 15.08 25.19
C CYS A 57 -5.95 15.11 23.67
N SER A 58 -6.05 16.29 23.06
CA SER A 58 -5.97 16.49 21.62
C SER A 58 -4.55 16.69 21.11
N SER A 59 -3.66 17.31 21.89
CA SER A 59 -2.24 17.35 21.56
C SER A 59 -1.58 15.99 21.75
N PHE A 60 -1.99 15.21 22.75
CA PHE A 60 -1.53 13.83 22.96
C PHE A 60 -1.87 12.94 21.77
N SER A 61 -3.15 12.86 21.39
CA SER A 61 -3.57 12.08 20.23
C SER A 61 -2.91 12.59 18.94
N ALA A 62 -2.88 13.90 18.69
CA ALA A 62 -2.21 14.42 17.52
C ALA A 62 -0.71 14.05 17.47
N GLN A 63 -0.02 14.07 18.61
CA GLN A 63 1.39 13.70 18.70
C GLN A 63 1.63 12.22 18.35
N ILE A 64 0.93 11.31 19.03
CA ILE A 64 1.20 9.88 18.89
C ILE A 64 0.78 9.34 17.52
N PHE A 65 -0.22 9.94 16.88
CA PHE A 65 -0.60 9.60 15.52
C PHE A 65 0.37 10.21 14.50
N ALA A 66 0.84 11.44 14.70
CA ALA A 66 1.78 12.09 13.78
C ALA A 66 3.14 11.36 13.71
N GLU A 67 3.64 10.86 14.85
CA GLU A 67 4.85 10.01 14.89
C GLU A 67 4.69 8.69 14.12
N ASN A 68 3.45 8.29 13.86
CA ASN A 68 3.08 7.11 13.08
C ASN A 68 2.50 7.46 11.71
N GLY A 69 2.78 8.67 11.21
CA GLY A 69 2.43 9.10 9.86
C GLY A 69 0.97 9.51 9.66
N ILE A 70 0.18 9.64 10.72
CA ILE A 70 -1.24 10.02 10.67
C ILE A 70 -1.41 11.41 11.27
N ILE A 71 -1.74 12.39 10.42
CA ILE A 71 -1.92 13.77 10.87
C ILE A 71 -3.35 13.99 11.35
N LEU A 72 -3.50 14.34 12.62
CA LEU A 72 -4.78 14.74 13.21
C LEU A 72 -4.83 16.26 13.41
N PRO A 73 -6.01 16.89 13.24
CA PRO A 73 -6.23 18.27 13.64
C PRO A 73 -5.88 18.50 15.11
N ARG A 74 -5.47 19.72 15.46
CA ARG A 74 -5.09 20.05 16.83
C ARG A 74 -6.25 19.89 17.83
N VAL A 75 -7.49 20.13 17.42
CA VAL A 75 -8.64 20.28 18.33
C VAL A 75 -9.47 18.99 18.37
N SER A 76 -9.87 18.55 19.56
CA SER A 76 -10.67 17.33 19.81
C SER A 76 -11.97 17.27 18.98
N ARG A 77 -12.70 18.38 18.88
CA ARG A 77 -13.92 18.49 18.06
C ARG A 77 -13.67 18.23 16.58
N ASP A 78 -12.53 18.67 16.06
CA ASP A 78 -12.15 18.48 14.67
C ASP A 78 -11.65 17.05 14.44
N GLN A 79 -10.88 16.49 15.39
CA GLN A 79 -10.50 15.07 15.38
C GLN A 79 -11.73 14.16 15.37
N ALA A 80 -12.81 14.54 16.04
CA ALA A 80 -14.08 13.81 16.02
C ALA A 80 -14.81 13.87 14.67
N ARG A 81 -14.28 14.59 13.66
CA ARG A 81 -14.77 14.61 12.28
C ARG A 81 -13.84 13.87 11.31
N VAL A 82 -12.70 13.39 11.78
CA VAL A 82 -11.71 12.66 10.97
C VAL A 82 -12.05 11.18 10.94
N GLY A 83 -11.78 10.53 9.81
CA GLY A 83 -11.92 9.08 9.65
C GLY A 83 -13.38 8.62 9.54
N VAL A 84 -13.62 7.35 9.88
CA VAL A 84 -14.92 6.69 9.78
C VAL A 84 -15.57 6.60 11.15
N ALA A 85 -16.90 6.84 11.24
CA ALA A 85 -17.65 6.63 12.47
C ALA A 85 -17.63 5.15 12.88
N VAL A 86 -17.37 4.87 14.15
CA VAL A 86 -17.38 3.50 14.69
C VAL A 86 -18.40 3.38 15.80
N SER A 87 -19.24 2.35 15.74
CA SER A 87 -20.15 2.01 16.83
C SER A 87 -19.38 1.34 17.98
N ARG A 88 -19.88 1.44 19.22
CA ARG A 88 -19.20 0.87 20.39
C ARG A 88 -18.88 -0.62 20.26
N THR A 89 -19.77 -1.39 19.62
CA THR A 89 -19.61 -2.83 19.42
C THR A 89 -18.59 -3.18 18.33
N GLN A 90 -18.13 -2.20 17.57
CA GLN A 90 -17.17 -2.35 16.46
C GLN A 90 -15.82 -1.70 16.76
N LEU A 91 -15.59 -1.28 18.01
CA LEU A 91 -14.34 -0.68 18.43
C LEU A 91 -13.17 -1.64 18.23
N GLN A 92 -12.13 -1.09 17.62
CA GLN A 92 -10.86 -1.76 17.39
C GLN A 92 -9.75 -0.92 18.02
N LYS A 93 -8.63 -1.60 18.31
CA LYS A 93 -7.40 -0.96 18.77
C LYS A 93 -7.04 0.20 17.85
N GLY A 94 -6.71 1.35 18.43
CA GLY A 94 -6.38 2.57 17.71
C GLY A 94 -7.57 3.46 17.33
N ASP A 95 -8.82 3.03 17.55
CA ASP A 95 -9.98 3.90 17.39
C ASP A 95 -9.95 5.03 18.42
N LEU A 96 -10.29 6.25 18.00
CA LEU A 96 -10.47 7.38 18.90
C LEU A 96 -11.86 7.34 19.52
N VAL A 97 -11.96 7.49 20.83
CA VAL A 97 -13.22 7.59 21.58
C VAL A 97 -13.38 9.00 22.14
N PHE A 98 -14.55 9.60 21.95
CA PHE A 98 -14.80 11.02 22.24
C PHE A 98 -15.89 11.20 23.28
N TYR A 99 -15.73 12.22 24.11
CA TYR A 99 -16.60 12.48 25.25
C TYR A 99 -16.97 13.97 25.37
N ASP A 100 -18.17 14.18 25.87
CA ASP A 100 -18.67 15.45 26.40
C ASP A 100 -18.70 15.31 27.93
N THR A 101 -17.69 15.85 28.60
CA THR A 101 -17.51 15.63 30.04
C THR A 101 -18.31 16.57 30.94
N ASN A 102 -18.84 17.66 30.38
CA ASN A 102 -19.59 18.71 31.07
C ASN A 102 -21.06 18.80 30.60
N PHE A 103 -21.48 17.97 29.65
CA PHE A 103 -22.85 17.87 29.13
C PHE A 103 -23.35 19.14 28.41
N ASP A 104 -22.44 19.90 27.79
CA ASP A 104 -22.77 21.11 27.04
C ASP A 104 -23.09 20.84 25.55
N GLY A 105 -23.09 19.57 25.14
CA GLY A 105 -23.30 19.13 23.77
C GLY A 105 -22.04 19.21 22.90
N GLN A 106 -20.88 19.56 23.48
CA GLN A 106 -19.63 19.68 22.76
C GLN A 106 -18.58 18.68 23.24
N ILE A 107 -17.88 18.10 22.28
CA ILE A 107 -16.73 17.23 22.57
C ILE A 107 -15.61 18.07 23.16
N ASN A 108 -15.22 17.72 24.38
CA ASN A 108 -14.15 18.37 25.14
C ASN A 108 -13.06 17.39 25.58
N HIS A 109 -13.24 16.08 25.37
CA HIS A 109 -12.26 15.07 25.70
C HIS A 109 -12.21 13.92 24.69
N LEU A 110 -11.07 13.24 24.60
CA LEU A 110 -10.89 12.04 23.79
C LEU A 110 -9.82 11.10 24.38
N GLY A 111 -9.87 9.85 23.97
CA GLY A 111 -8.81 8.85 24.20
C GLY A 111 -8.62 7.94 23.00
N VAL A 112 -7.58 7.12 23.04
CA VAL A 112 -7.32 6.07 22.04
C VAL A 112 -7.65 4.72 22.64
N TYR A 113 -8.59 4.01 22.04
CA TYR A 113 -9.01 2.68 22.46
C TYR A 113 -7.90 1.66 22.23
N ILE A 114 -7.61 0.84 23.23
CA ILE A 114 -6.60 -0.23 23.15
C ILE A 114 -7.30 -1.57 22.98
N GLN A 115 -8.20 -1.87 23.92
CA GLN A 115 -8.94 -3.13 24.03
C GLN A 115 -10.08 -2.95 25.07
N PRO A 116 -10.96 -3.94 25.30
CA PRO A 116 -12.03 -3.81 26.29
C PRO A 116 -11.49 -3.38 27.66
N GLY A 117 -12.10 -2.35 28.25
CA GLY A 117 -11.69 -1.80 29.53
C GLY A 117 -10.42 -0.92 29.49
N GLN A 118 -9.88 -0.60 28.31
CA GLN A 118 -8.64 0.18 28.19
C GLN A 118 -8.68 1.19 27.04
N MET A 119 -8.48 2.46 27.40
CA MET A 119 -8.07 3.54 26.51
C MET A 119 -6.86 4.27 27.11
N ILE A 120 -5.97 4.77 26.26
CA ILE A 120 -4.91 5.70 26.67
C ILE A 120 -5.32 7.13 26.34
N HIS A 121 -5.15 8.05 27.29
CA HIS A 121 -5.54 9.45 27.13
C HIS A 121 -4.79 10.36 28.10
N ALA A 122 -4.75 11.66 27.82
CA ALA A 122 -4.28 12.69 28.75
C ALA A 122 -5.46 13.32 29.51
N SER A 123 -5.56 13.07 30.81
CA SER A 123 -6.65 13.59 31.68
C SER A 123 -6.17 14.73 32.57
N SER A 124 -7.04 15.70 32.86
CA SER A 124 -6.74 16.81 33.77
C SER A 124 -6.42 16.37 35.20
N SER A 125 -6.87 15.19 35.62
CA SER A 125 -6.67 14.66 36.97
C SER A 125 -5.38 13.86 37.16
N ILE A 126 -4.87 13.19 36.11
CA ILE A 126 -3.77 12.21 36.24
C ILE A 126 -2.64 12.47 35.23
N GLY A 127 -2.89 13.19 34.14
CA GLY A 127 -1.99 13.22 32.99
C GLY A 127 -2.25 12.07 32.03
N VAL A 128 -1.24 11.66 31.27
CA VAL A 128 -1.32 10.51 30.34
C VAL A 128 -1.43 9.21 31.12
N SER A 129 -2.57 8.53 31.00
CA SER A 129 -2.85 7.29 31.72
C SER A 129 -3.74 6.36 30.91
N ILE A 130 -3.86 5.11 31.39
CA ILE A 130 -4.80 4.12 30.85
C ILE A 130 -5.98 4.02 31.81
N THR A 131 -7.19 4.18 31.29
CA THR A 131 -8.43 4.00 32.05
C THR A 131 -9.47 3.23 31.24
N ASP A 132 -10.55 2.80 31.88
CA ASP A 132 -11.67 2.16 31.19
C ASP A 132 -12.52 3.20 30.44
N PRO A 133 -12.61 3.14 29.09
CA PRO A 133 -13.40 4.07 28.28
C PRO A 133 -14.90 4.02 28.57
N PHE A 134 -15.38 2.98 29.25
CA PHE A 134 -16.80 2.77 29.56
C PHE A 134 -17.03 2.55 31.06
N SER A 135 -16.15 3.05 31.92
CA SER A 135 -16.46 3.20 33.35
C SER A 135 -17.72 4.05 33.54
N SER A 136 -18.37 3.98 34.70
CA SER A 136 -19.58 4.78 35.00
C SER A 136 -19.44 6.26 34.62
N TYR A 137 -18.28 6.85 34.93
CA TYR A 137 -17.97 8.24 34.57
C TYR A 137 -17.93 8.45 33.05
N TRP A 138 -17.15 7.65 32.33
CA TRP A 138 -16.93 7.83 30.88
C TRP A 138 -18.13 7.38 30.04
N ASN A 139 -18.83 6.33 30.47
CA ASN A 139 -19.94 5.74 29.73
C ASN A 139 -21.11 6.72 29.54
N SER A 140 -21.42 7.52 30.57
CA SER A 140 -22.45 8.57 30.52
C SER A 140 -22.05 9.77 29.64
N ARG A 141 -20.76 9.94 29.36
CA ARG A 141 -20.18 11.08 28.64
C ARG A 141 -19.77 10.77 27.21
N PHE A 142 -19.79 9.49 26.81
CA PHE A 142 -19.38 9.08 25.48
C PHE A 142 -20.33 9.62 24.41
N VAL A 143 -19.73 10.21 23.37
CA VAL A 143 -20.46 10.83 22.25
C VAL A 143 -20.33 10.00 20.98
N THR A 144 -19.09 9.70 20.56
CA THR A 144 -18.82 8.99 19.30
C THR A 144 -17.45 8.32 19.35
N ALA A 145 -17.19 7.40 18.43
CA ALA A 145 -15.86 6.91 18.13
C ALA A 145 -15.49 7.12 16.65
N ARG A 146 -14.19 7.22 16.36
CA ARG A 146 -13.64 7.38 15.00
C ARG A 146 -12.48 6.44 14.75
N ARG A 147 -12.55 5.72 13.62
CA ARG A 147 -11.42 4.99 13.05
C ARG A 147 -10.64 5.92 12.15
N VAL A 148 -9.44 6.30 12.59
CA VAL A 148 -8.55 7.20 11.85
C VAL A 148 -7.31 6.49 11.31
N ILE A 149 -7.01 5.30 11.83
CA ILE A 149 -6.03 4.39 11.23
C ILE A 149 -6.76 3.65 10.13
N PRO A 150 -6.35 3.83 8.85
CA PRO A 150 -6.88 2.99 7.81
C PRO A 150 -6.51 1.53 8.09
N GLU A 151 -7.46 0.60 7.99
CA GLU A 151 -7.17 -0.83 8.12
C GLU A 151 -6.16 -1.24 7.03
N GLN A 152 -4.88 -1.26 7.36
CA GLN A 152 -3.88 -1.97 6.57
C GLN A 152 -4.02 -3.46 6.89
N GLN A 153 -4.71 -4.16 5.99
CA GLN A 153 -4.70 -5.62 5.77
C GLN A 153 -5.27 -6.43 6.95
N VAL A 154 -6.51 -6.92 6.93
CA VAL A 154 -6.85 -8.28 6.44
C VAL A 154 -8.26 -8.36 5.84
N THR A 155 -9.14 -7.39 6.07
CA THR A 155 -10.59 -7.56 5.78
C THR A 155 -11.01 -7.16 4.37
N ILE A 156 -10.31 -6.23 3.71
CA ILE A 156 -10.69 -5.73 2.37
C ILE A 156 -10.14 -6.59 1.22
N ALA A 157 -9.08 -7.37 1.44
CA ALA A 157 -8.61 -8.40 0.51
C ALA A 157 -9.67 -9.51 0.25
N ARG A 158 -10.73 -9.58 1.06
CA ARG A 158 -11.84 -10.52 0.86
C ARG A 158 -13.04 -9.97 0.08
N GLN A 159 -13.12 -8.65 -0.13
CA GLN A 159 -14.19 -8.02 -0.93
C GLN A 159 -13.66 -7.42 -2.24
N ALA A 160 -12.40 -6.97 -2.26
CA ALA A 160 -11.63 -6.74 -3.47
C ALA A 160 -10.77 -7.99 -3.68
N GLN A 161 -11.28 -8.96 -4.43
CA GLN A 161 -10.64 -10.26 -4.62
C GLN A 161 -9.17 -10.15 -5.11
N ASP A 162 -8.75 -8.99 -5.64
CA ASP A 162 -7.39 -8.69 -6.13
C ASP A 162 -6.97 -7.20 -5.97
N GLY A 163 -7.44 -6.48 -4.94
CA GLY A 163 -7.10 -5.04 -4.81
C GLY A 163 -7.79 -4.12 -5.82
N VAL A 164 -8.88 -4.60 -6.44
CA VAL A 164 -9.74 -3.88 -7.38
C VAL A 164 -11.13 -3.65 -6.79
N TYR A 165 -11.56 -2.39 -6.75
CA TYR A 165 -12.89 -1.93 -6.36
C TYR A 165 -13.73 -1.56 -7.58
N THR A 166 -15.04 -1.79 -7.55
CA THR A 166 -15.96 -1.35 -8.61
C THR A 166 -16.77 -0.17 -8.09
N VAL A 167 -16.63 0.99 -8.74
CA VAL A 167 -17.30 2.25 -8.41
C VAL A 167 -18.81 2.06 -8.43
N ARG A 168 -19.48 2.52 -7.38
CA ARG A 168 -20.93 2.42 -7.15
C ARG A 168 -21.58 3.80 -7.24
N SER A 169 -22.92 3.80 -7.27
CA SER A 169 -23.69 5.04 -7.20
C SER A 169 -23.38 5.80 -5.90
N GLY A 170 -22.94 7.06 -6.03
CA GLY A 170 -22.60 7.93 -4.90
C GLY A 170 -21.10 7.96 -4.54
N ASP A 171 -20.26 7.20 -5.24
CA ASP A 171 -18.83 7.19 -5.00
C ASP A 171 -18.11 8.42 -5.58
N SER A 172 -17.04 8.82 -4.90
CA SER A 172 -16.01 9.75 -5.39
C SER A 172 -14.63 9.16 -5.13
N LEU A 173 -13.58 9.62 -5.82
CA LEU A 173 -12.22 9.19 -5.50
C LEU A 173 -11.84 9.48 -4.04
N SER A 174 -12.37 10.55 -3.44
CA SER A 174 -12.10 10.89 -2.03
C SER A 174 -12.79 9.94 -1.05
N VAL A 175 -14.03 9.52 -1.34
CA VAL A 175 -14.74 8.50 -0.57
C VAL A 175 -14.01 7.17 -0.69
N ILE A 176 -13.66 6.75 -1.90
CA ILE A 176 -12.92 5.50 -2.14
C ILE A 176 -11.54 5.56 -1.47
N ALA A 177 -10.78 6.65 -1.64
CA ALA A 177 -9.47 6.82 -1.00
C ALA A 177 -9.56 6.67 0.52
N ARG A 178 -10.52 7.35 1.15
CA ARG A 178 -10.78 7.23 2.59
C ARG A 178 -11.16 5.79 2.97
N ASP A 179 -12.04 5.16 2.21
CA ASP A 179 -12.59 3.85 2.53
C ASP A 179 -11.55 2.72 2.35
N PHE A 180 -10.58 2.91 1.46
CA PHE A 180 -9.45 1.99 1.22
C PHE A 180 -8.17 2.39 1.94
N GLY A 181 -8.17 3.51 2.66
CA GLY A 181 -7.02 3.94 3.45
C GLY A 181 -5.81 4.41 2.65
N VAL A 182 -6.08 4.97 1.49
CA VAL A 182 -5.10 5.44 0.51
C VAL A 182 -5.42 6.88 0.15
N THR A 183 -4.57 7.55 -0.63
CA THR A 183 -4.82 8.92 -1.09
C THR A 183 -5.50 8.90 -2.46
N VAL A 184 -6.22 9.98 -2.78
CA VAL A 184 -6.74 10.21 -4.14
C VAL A 184 -5.60 10.13 -5.15
N THR A 185 -4.44 10.72 -4.82
CA THR A 185 -3.22 10.65 -5.63
C THR A 185 -2.77 9.21 -5.89
N GLN A 186 -2.74 8.36 -4.88
CA GLN A 186 -2.40 6.94 -5.02
C GLN A 186 -3.41 6.20 -5.91
N ILE A 187 -4.72 6.38 -5.69
CA ILE A 187 -5.72 5.76 -6.58
C ILE A 187 -5.55 6.25 -8.01
N ARG A 188 -5.31 7.55 -8.22
CA ARG A 188 -5.05 8.09 -9.55
C ARG A 188 -3.80 7.49 -10.18
N GLN A 189 -2.72 7.35 -9.42
CA GLN A 189 -1.47 6.74 -9.88
C GLN A 189 -1.65 5.27 -10.25
N TRP A 190 -2.29 4.46 -9.40
CA TRP A 190 -2.51 3.03 -9.67
C TRP A 190 -3.46 2.77 -10.84
N ASN A 191 -4.34 3.73 -11.15
CA ASN A 191 -5.33 3.64 -12.22
C ASN A 191 -5.04 4.51 -13.45
N ASN A 192 -3.92 5.23 -13.47
CA ASN A 192 -3.55 6.20 -14.50
C ASN A 192 -4.66 7.24 -14.80
N LEU A 193 -5.31 7.77 -13.77
CA LEU A 193 -6.36 8.77 -13.91
C LEU A 193 -5.78 10.19 -14.01
N THR A 194 -6.13 10.89 -15.10
CA THR A 194 -5.74 12.29 -15.33
C THR A 194 -6.64 13.29 -14.62
N SER A 195 -7.78 12.85 -14.09
CA SER A 195 -8.73 13.66 -13.32
C SER A 195 -9.40 12.85 -12.20
N ASP A 196 -10.21 13.50 -11.37
CA ASP A 196 -10.94 12.84 -10.28
C ASP A 196 -12.30 12.26 -10.73
N VAL A 197 -12.61 12.37 -12.02
CA VAL A 197 -13.86 11.87 -12.61
C VAL A 197 -13.84 10.36 -12.69
N ILE A 198 -14.85 9.72 -12.11
CA ILE A 198 -15.06 8.27 -12.12
C ILE A 198 -16.51 7.94 -12.50
N GLN A 199 -16.74 6.78 -13.12
CA GLN A 199 -18.05 6.35 -13.58
C GLN A 199 -18.55 5.15 -12.77
N ILE A 200 -19.86 5.08 -12.53
CA ILE A 200 -20.48 3.90 -11.91
C ILE A 200 -20.15 2.66 -12.75
N GLY A 201 -19.71 1.59 -12.10
CA GLY A 201 -19.22 0.36 -12.74
C GLY A 201 -17.75 0.39 -13.14
N GLN A 202 -17.07 1.53 -13.04
CA GLN A 202 -15.63 1.63 -13.29
C GLN A 202 -14.87 0.81 -12.25
N ARG A 203 -13.91 -0.01 -12.69
CA ARG A 203 -13.04 -0.77 -11.80
C ARG A 203 -11.77 0.03 -11.51
N LEU A 204 -11.43 0.18 -10.24
CA LEU A 204 -10.28 0.92 -9.73
C LEU A 204 -9.40 0.04 -8.86
N PHE A 205 -8.10 0.01 -9.14
CA PHE A 205 -7.10 -0.45 -8.19
C PHE A 205 -7.09 0.48 -6.97
N VAL A 206 -7.22 -0.09 -5.79
CA VAL A 206 -7.35 0.63 -4.52
C VAL A 206 -6.29 0.22 -3.51
N THR A 207 -5.34 -0.58 -3.96
CA THR A 207 -4.10 -0.92 -3.26
C THR A 207 -2.93 -0.65 -4.19
N GLU A 208 -1.74 -0.53 -3.60
CA GLU A 208 -0.52 -0.46 -4.39
C GLU A 208 -0.48 -1.61 -5.38
N ARG A 209 -0.21 -1.28 -6.63
CA ARG A 209 0.20 -2.27 -7.60
C ARG A 209 1.52 -2.83 -7.08
N THR A 210 1.45 -3.91 -6.31
CA THR A 210 2.59 -4.81 -6.24
C THR A 210 2.73 -5.29 -7.66
N VAL A 211 3.68 -4.70 -8.38
CA VAL A 211 4.27 -5.42 -9.48
C VAL A 211 4.92 -6.60 -8.78
N VAL A 212 4.15 -7.68 -8.60
CA VAL A 212 4.74 -8.98 -8.40
C VAL A 212 5.45 -9.20 -9.72
N THR A 213 6.69 -8.74 -9.78
CA THR A 213 7.71 -9.28 -10.65
C THR A 213 7.84 -10.71 -10.15
N THR A 214 6.88 -11.56 -10.53
CA THR A 214 7.15 -12.97 -10.62
C THR A 214 8.27 -12.99 -11.63
N GLN A 215 9.50 -13.20 -11.15
CA GLN A 215 10.64 -13.54 -11.96
C GLN A 215 10.31 -14.88 -12.61
N VAL A 216 9.37 -14.89 -13.55
CA VAL A 216 9.44 -15.78 -14.68
C VAL A 216 10.53 -15.16 -15.53
N GLN A 217 11.73 -15.68 -15.33
CA GLN A 217 12.93 -15.31 -16.03
C GLN A 217 12.61 -15.09 -17.52
N PRO A 218 12.74 -13.86 -18.07
CA PRO A 218 12.93 -13.73 -19.49
C PRO A 218 14.38 -14.12 -19.74
N THR A 219 14.61 -15.41 -20.00
CA THR A 219 15.85 -15.84 -20.64
C THR A 219 15.93 -15.13 -21.98
N ASN A 220 16.79 -14.10 -22.05
CA ASN A 220 17.69 -13.74 -23.17
C ASN A 220 17.87 -12.22 -23.30
N THR A 221 18.32 -11.53 -22.25
CA THR A 221 19.00 -10.23 -22.43
C THR A 221 20.44 -10.53 -22.82
N THR A 222 20.83 -10.24 -24.06
CA THR A 222 22.21 -10.39 -24.51
C THR A 222 22.99 -9.11 -24.19
N ILE A 223 24.04 -9.25 -23.39
CA ILE A 223 24.97 -8.17 -23.05
C ILE A 223 26.30 -8.43 -23.76
N HIS A 224 26.84 -7.40 -24.39
CA HIS A 224 28.18 -7.40 -24.95
C HIS A 224 29.09 -6.49 -24.11
N THR A 225 30.22 -7.01 -23.64
CA THR A 225 31.25 -6.20 -22.99
C THR A 225 32.25 -5.73 -24.03
N VAL A 226 32.36 -4.41 -24.21
CA VAL A 226 33.22 -3.74 -25.20
C VAL A 226 34.69 -4.13 -24.98
N ARG A 227 35.34 -4.59 -26.04
CA ARG A 227 36.74 -5.01 -26.09
C ARG A 227 37.57 -4.00 -26.89
N SER A 228 38.90 -4.16 -26.84
CA SER A 228 39.80 -3.36 -27.66
C SER A 228 39.49 -3.54 -29.15
N GLY A 229 39.23 -2.44 -29.85
CA GLY A 229 38.90 -2.42 -31.29
C GLY A 229 37.40 -2.43 -31.61
N ASP A 230 36.52 -2.53 -30.62
CA ASP A 230 35.07 -2.47 -30.86
C ASP A 230 34.58 -1.06 -31.19
N THR A 231 33.56 -0.99 -32.05
CA THR A 231 32.80 0.21 -32.38
C THR A 231 31.31 -0.11 -32.30
N LEU A 232 30.45 0.90 -32.14
CA LEU A 232 28.99 0.66 -32.22
C LEU A 232 28.60 0.02 -33.57
N TRP A 233 29.29 0.34 -34.65
CA TRP A 233 29.06 -0.25 -35.97
C TRP A 233 29.40 -1.75 -36.00
N SER A 234 30.59 -2.15 -35.55
CA SER A 234 31.01 -3.55 -35.55
C SER A 234 30.13 -4.41 -34.63
N ILE A 235 29.76 -3.87 -33.47
CA ILE A 235 28.83 -4.52 -32.54
C ILE A 235 27.44 -4.64 -33.15
N SER A 236 26.89 -3.56 -33.72
CA SER A 236 25.55 -3.57 -34.33
C SER A 236 25.40 -4.65 -35.40
N ARG A 237 26.45 -4.83 -36.22
CA ARG A 237 26.49 -5.86 -37.26
C ARG A 237 26.68 -7.27 -36.73
N GLN A 238 27.41 -7.44 -35.63
CA GLN A 238 27.59 -8.74 -34.98
C GLN A 238 26.25 -9.28 -34.43
N TYR A 239 25.40 -8.39 -33.90
CA TYR A 239 24.16 -8.77 -33.23
C TYR A 239 22.90 -8.53 -34.08
N ASP A 240 23.06 -8.12 -35.35
CA ASP A 240 21.98 -7.84 -36.29
C ASP A 240 20.98 -6.78 -35.78
N VAL A 241 21.52 -5.67 -35.27
CA VAL A 241 20.76 -4.51 -34.76
C VAL A 241 21.27 -3.22 -35.39
N THR A 242 20.52 -2.13 -35.30
CA THR A 242 20.98 -0.82 -35.79
C THR A 242 21.79 -0.08 -34.73
N ILE A 243 22.65 0.85 -35.16
CA ILE A 243 23.38 1.74 -34.23
C ILE A 243 22.41 2.54 -33.37
N ASP A 244 21.31 3.05 -33.96
CA ASP A 244 20.28 3.80 -33.22
C ASP A 244 19.61 2.95 -32.14
N GLN A 245 19.29 1.69 -32.43
CA GLN A 245 18.78 0.75 -31.45
C GLN A 245 19.78 0.54 -30.32
N LEU A 246 21.05 0.30 -30.67
CA LEU A 246 22.13 0.07 -29.71
C LEU A 246 22.36 1.30 -28.82
N MET A 247 22.32 2.51 -29.38
CA MET A 247 22.43 3.76 -28.62
C MET A 247 21.21 3.99 -27.74
N THR A 248 20.01 3.73 -28.26
CA THR A 248 18.74 3.91 -27.52
C THR A 248 18.66 2.98 -26.32
N TRP A 249 18.99 1.69 -26.48
CA TRP A 249 18.92 0.71 -25.40
C TRP A 249 19.92 0.98 -24.28
N ASN A 250 21.04 1.63 -24.60
CA ASN A 250 22.12 1.92 -23.67
C ASN A 250 22.19 3.39 -23.24
N THR A 251 21.17 4.19 -23.58
CA THR A 251 21.09 5.62 -23.25
C THR A 251 22.33 6.42 -23.66
N LEU A 252 22.97 6.06 -24.79
CA LEU A 252 24.18 6.71 -25.27
C LEU A 252 23.82 8.02 -25.99
N SER A 253 24.46 9.12 -25.60
CA SER A 253 24.28 10.43 -26.23
C SER A 253 25.13 10.64 -27.48
N ASN A 254 26.13 9.77 -27.71
CA ASN A 254 27.02 9.77 -28.86
C ASN A 254 27.58 8.36 -29.10
N SER A 255 28.38 8.19 -30.14
CA SER A 255 28.93 6.88 -30.54
C SER A 255 30.20 6.46 -29.78
N VAL A 256 30.64 7.22 -28.77
CA VAL A 256 31.83 6.89 -27.98
C VAL A 256 31.49 5.78 -26.98
N ILE A 257 32.30 4.74 -26.99
CA ILE A 257 32.23 3.60 -26.07
C ILE A 257 33.61 3.31 -25.51
N HIS A 258 33.67 2.77 -24.29
CA HIS A 258 34.92 2.49 -23.60
C HIS A 258 35.12 0.99 -23.39
N ILE A 259 36.38 0.54 -23.45
CA ILE A 259 36.74 -0.85 -23.16
C ILE A 259 36.24 -1.22 -21.74
N GLY A 260 35.59 -2.37 -21.63
CA GLY A 260 34.95 -2.85 -20.41
C GLY A 260 33.51 -2.35 -20.20
N GLN A 261 33.04 -1.40 -21.01
CA GLN A 261 31.64 -0.96 -20.98
C GLN A 261 30.72 -2.11 -21.39
N SER A 262 29.63 -2.33 -20.65
CA SER A 262 28.63 -3.33 -20.99
C SER A 262 27.49 -2.68 -21.77
N LEU A 263 27.17 -3.25 -22.93
CA LEU A 263 26.12 -2.77 -23.82
C LEU A 263 25.04 -3.85 -24.00
N LEU A 264 23.79 -3.46 -23.85
CA LEU A 264 22.63 -4.22 -24.31
C LEU A 264 22.64 -4.30 -25.83
N VAL A 265 22.74 -5.51 -26.38
CA VAL A 265 22.82 -5.75 -27.84
C VAL A 265 21.58 -6.45 -28.39
N SER A 266 20.54 -6.56 -27.57
CA SER A 266 19.22 -7.08 -27.93
C SER A 266 18.17 -6.17 -27.32
N GLN A 267 17.01 -6.04 -27.96
CA GLN A 267 15.91 -5.20 -27.46
C GLN A 267 15.62 -5.53 -25.99
N PRO A 268 15.84 -4.58 -25.06
CA PRO A 268 15.47 -4.77 -23.67
C PRO A 268 13.97 -5.03 -23.65
N GLN A 269 13.59 -6.23 -23.23
CA GLN A 269 12.19 -6.64 -23.15
C GLN A 269 11.54 -5.95 -21.94
N ASN A 270 11.42 -4.62 -22.00
CA ASN A 270 10.42 -3.91 -21.25
C ASN A 270 9.09 -4.20 -21.93
N THR A 271 8.56 -5.39 -21.65
CA THR A 271 7.22 -5.77 -22.10
C THR A 271 6.23 -4.91 -21.33
N GLN A 272 5.94 -3.72 -21.87
CA GLN A 272 4.78 -2.99 -21.45
C GLN A 272 3.57 -3.80 -21.88
N THR A 273 2.62 -3.96 -20.96
CA THR A 273 1.37 -4.65 -21.24
C THR A 273 0.23 -3.64 -21.20
N TYR A 274 -0.73 -3.82 -22.09
CA TYR A 274 -1.94 -3.04 -22.18
C TYR A 274 -3.14 -3.96 -21.99
N VAL A 275 -4.04 -3.60 -21.09
CA VAL A 275 -5.31 -4.31 -20.90
C VAL A 275 -6.35 -3.67 -21.80
N VAL A 276 -6.86 -4.43 -22.77
CA VAL A 276 -7.90 -4.00 -23.71
C VAL A 276 -9.13 -3.52 -22.94
N LYS A 277 -9.60 -2.31 -23.25
CA LYS A 277 -10.77 -1.65 -22.66
C LYS A 277 -11.94 -1.70 -23.64
N SER A 278 -13.13 -1.41 -23.13
CA SER A 278 -14.32 -1.29 -23.97
C SER A 278 -14.13 -0.21 -25.03
N GLY A 279 -14.44 -0.54 -26.28
CA GLY A 279 -14.27 0.33 -27.44
C GLY A 279 -12.83 0.44 -27.97
N ASP A 280 -11.90 -0.40 -27.51
CA ASP A 280 -10.58 -0.49 -28.13
C ASP A 280 -10.59 -1.24 -29.46
N SER A 281 -9.63 -0.86 -30.31
CA SER A 281 -9.22 -1.61 -31.49
C SER A 281 -7.71 -1.81 -31.45
N LEU A 282 -7.21 -2.86 -32.12
CA LEU A 282 -5.76 -3.06 -32.24
C LEU A 282 -5.07 -1.84 -32.86
N TRP A 283 -5.73 -1.15 -33.79
CA TRP A 283 -5.22 0.08 -34.39
C TRP A 283 -5.03 1.18 -33.36
N ARG A 284 -6.06 1.48 -32.54
CA ARG A 284 -5.98 2.53 -31.52
C ARG A 284 -4.90 2.21 -30.47
N ILE A 285 -4.80 0.95 -30.06
CA ILE A 285 -3.79 0.49 -29.10
C ILE A 285 -2.39 0.62 -29.72
N ALA A 286 -2.20 0.09 -30.93
CA ALA A 286 -0.92 0.13 -31.61
C ALA A 286 -0.41 1.57 -31.80
N THR A 287 -1.28 2.48 -32.26
CA THR A 287 -0.96 3.91 -32.42
C THR A 287 -0.58 4.57 -31.10
N ASN A 288 -1.33 4.33 -30.02
CA ASN A 288 -1.06 4.92 -28.71
C ASN A 288 0.24 4.42 -28.08
N HIS A 289 0.67 3.21 -28.44
CA HIS A 289 1.90 2.59 -27.97
C HIS A 289 3.04 2.68 -28.98
N ASN A 290 2.85 3.47 -30.04
CA ASN A 290 3.84 3.71 -31.09
C ASN A 290 4.38 2.42 -31.74
N VAL A 291 3.51 1.43 -31.96
CA VAL A 291 3.78 0.18 -32.69
C VAL A 291 2.80 0.03 -33.86
N THR A 292 3.10 -0.85 -34.81
CA THR A 292 2.15 -1.20 -35.88
C THR A 292 1.17 -2.27 -35.41
N VAL A 293 0.00 -2.36 -36.06
CA VAL A 293 -0.98 -3.43 -35.77
C VAL A 293 -0.37 -4.81 -36.00
N ASP A 294 0.37 -5.00 -37.10
CA ASP A 294 1.03 -6.27 -37.42
C ASP A 294 2.06 -6.65 -36.35
N ARG A 295 2.84 -5.67 -35.88
CA ARG A 295 3.80 -5.89 -34.79
C ARG A 295 3.07 -6.24 -33.49
N LEU A 296 1.99 -5.55 -33.17
CA LEU A 296 1.17 -5.82 -31.99
C LEU A 296 0.54 -7.21 -32.04
N MET A 297 0.04 -7.66 -33.20
CA MET A 297 -0.50 -8.99 -33.40
C MET A 297 0.57 -10.07 -33.26
N ALA A 298 1.73 -9.87 -33.89
CA ALA A 298 2.86 -10.79 -33.81
C ALA A 298 3.39 -10.92 -32.37
N LEU A 299 3.46 -9.82 -31.61
CA LEU A 299 3.85 -9.82 -30.20
C LEU A 299 2.95 -10.70 -29.31
N ASN A 300 1.70 -10.87 -29.73
CA ASN A 300 0.63 -11.49 -28.94
C ASN A 300 0.09 -12.78 -29.56
N ASN A 301 0.75 -13.30 -30.60
CA ASN A 301 0.34 -14.49 -31.35
C ASN A 301 -1.14 -14.43 -31.83
N LEU A 302 -1.64 -13.23 -32.15
CA LEU A 302 -3.03 -13.05 -32.58
C LEU A 302 -3.20 -13.49 -34.04
N GLN A 303 -4.14 -14.41 -34.26
CA GLN A 303 -4.50 -14.89 -35.60
C GLN A 303 -5.59 -14.02 -36.27
N SER A 304 -6.16 -13.07 -35.53
CA SER A 304 -7.17 -12.13 -36.04
C SER A 304 -7.09 -10.80 -35.29
N SER A 305 -7.77 -9.78 -35.82
CA SER A 305 -7.86 -8.46 -35.18
C SER A 305 -8.86 -8.38 -34.03
N VAL A 306 -9.57 -9.49 -33.73
CA VAL A 306 -10.55 -9.56 -32.66
C VAL A 306 -9.83 -9.56 -31.32
N ILE A 307 -10.18 -8.57 -30.50
CA ILE A 307 -9.69 -8.42 -29.13
C ILE A 307 -10.87 -8.28 -28.17
N HIS A 308 -10.69 -8.78 -26.96
CA HIS A 308 -11.74 -8.79 -25.94
C HIS A 308 -11.38 -7.86 -24.79
N VAL A 309 -12.37 -7.18 -24.22
CA VAL A 309 -12.17 -6.36 -23.02
C VAL A 309 -11.57 -7.23 -21.91
N GLY A 310 -10.50 -6.74 -21.29
CA GLY A 310 -9.72 -7.47 -20.29
C GLY A 310 -8.57 -8.30 -20.86
N GLN A 311 -8.49 -8.49 -22.19
CA GLN A 311 -7.36 -9.16 -22.83
C GLN A 311 -6.08 -8.34 -22.61
N VAL A 312 -5.01 -9.02 -22.18
CA VAL A 312 -3.71 -8.38 -21.97
C VAL A 312 -2.88 -8.54 -23.23
N LEU A 313 -2.44 -7.41 -23.79
CA LEU A 313 -1.57 -7.35 -24.96
C LEU A 313 -0.18 -6.85 -24.55
N ARG A 314 0.87 -7.51 -25.00
CA ARG A 314 2.25 -7.00 -25.03
C ARG A 314 2.32 -5.89 -26.08
N VAL A 315 2.71 -4.69 -25.70
CA VAL A 315 2.70 -3.50 -26.58
C VAL A 315 4.10 -2.91 -26.86
N SER A 316 5.17 -3.45 -26.26
CA SER A 316 6.56 -3.10 -26.58
C SER A 316 7.55 -4.22 -26.33
#